data_AF-A0A392PHB7-F1
#
_entry.id   AF-A0A392PHB7-F1
#
_cell.length_a   1.000
_cell.length_b   1.000
_cell.length_c   1.000
_cell.angle_alpha   90.00
_cell.angle_beta   90.00
_cell.angle_gamma   90.00
#
_symmetry.space_group_name_H-M   'P 1'
#
loop_
_entity.id
_entity.type
_entity.pdbx_description
1 polymer ?
#
loop_
_entity_poly.entity_id
_entity_poly.type
_entity_poly.pdbx_seq_one_letter_code
_entity_poly.pdbx_strand_id
1 'polypeptide(L)'
;MAISNLEEPMEVFLKKVDEMVKFFEEKKMESEAREFKLLIAQVKVMEEDFSGALKVYEEIVKEEPSDFRPYLCQGVVYTLLRKNDEAEKQFEEYRKLVPENHPYKKYFEDNTKILSKKLEKGGIEASI
;
A
#
# COMPACT_ATOMS: atom_id res chain seq x y z
N MET A 1 8.27 11.28 -18.92
CA MET A 1 9.33 12.32 -19.01
C MET A 1 9.61 13.04 -17.69
N ALA A 2 8.67 13.19 -16.74
CA ALA A 2 8.98 13.79 -15.44
C ALA A 2 9.59 12.82 -14.40
N ILE A 3 9.22 11.53 -14.44
CA ILE A 3 9.66 10.52 -13.46
C ILE A 3 11.10 10.05 -13.69
N SER A 4 11.58 10.05 -14.94
CA SER A 4 12.95 9.64 -15.28
C SER A 4 14.04 10.53 -14.65
N ASN A 5 13.70 11.78 -14.30
CA ASN A 5 14.63 12.69 -13.62
C ASN A 5 14.66 12.48 -12.09
N LEU A 6 13.83 11.57 -11.57
CA LEU A 6 13.74 11.24 -10.15
C LEU A 6 14.31 9.86 -9.82
N GLU A 7 14.66 9.03 -10.80
CA GLU A 7 15.14 7.66 -10.57
C GLU A 7 16.34 7.63 -9.62
N GLU A 8 17.42 8.37 -9.91
CA GLU A 8 18.60 8.42 -9.04
C GLU A 8 18.28 9.02 -7.64
N PRO A 9 17.61 10.17 -7.52
CA PRO A 9 17.16 10.67 -6.21
C PRO A 9 16.32 9.67 -5.40
N MET A 10 15.45 8.91 -6.07
CA MET A 10 14.56 7.94 -5.44
C MET A 10 15.30 6.70 -4.96
N GLU A 11 16.24 6.18 -5.75
CA GLU A 11 17.08 5.05 -5.33
C GLU A 11 17.92 5.41 -4.09
N VAL A 12 18.52 6.61 -4.09
CA VAL A 12 19.28 7.11 -2.92
C VAL A 12 18.37 7.31 -1.71
N PHE A 13 17.14 7.81 -1.92
CA PHE A 13 16.16 7.98 -0.86
C PHE A 13 15.77 6.63 -0.26
N LEU A 14 15.39 5.64 -1.08
CA LEU A 14 15.00 4.31 -0.63
C LEU A 14 16.11 3.63 0.16
N LYS A 15 17.37 3.74 -0.30
CA LYS A 15 18.52 3.21 0.44
C LYS A 15 18.65 3.82 1.84
N LYS A 16 18.44 5.14 1.98
CA LYS A 16 18.47 5.80 3.29
C LYS A 16 17.30 5.37 4.17
N VAL A 17 16.13 5.17 3.60
CA VAL A 17 14.96 4.67 4.34
C VAL A 17 15.21 3.23 4.82
N ASP A 18 15.84 2.36 4.01
CA ASP A 18 16.22 1.01 4.43
C ASP A 18 17.22 1.02 5.60
N GLU A 19 18.19 1.94 5.59
CA GLU A 19 19.12 2.14 6.71
C GLU A 19 18.38 2.60 7.98
N MET A 20 17.36 3.47 7.84
CA MET A 20 16.51 3.88 8.96
C MET A 20 15.69 2.72 9.52
N VAL A 21 15.09 1.89 8.66
CA VAL A 21 14.35 0.69 9.08
C VAL A 21 15.23 -0.20 9.94
N LYS A 22 16.44 -0.54 9.45
CA LYS A 22 17.40 -1.38 10.20
C LYS A 22 17.76 -0.76 11.54
N PHE A 23 18.01 0.55 11.57
CA PHE A 23 18.28 1.26 12.81
C PHE A 23 17.13 1.13 13.82
N PHE A 24 15.87 1.30 13.39
CA PHE A 24 14.72 1.17 14.28
C PHE A 24 14.50 -0.29 14.74
N GLU A 25 14.69 -1.26 13.86
CA GLU A 25 14.62 -2.69 14.20
C GLU A 25 15.68 -3.08 15.25
N GLU A 26 16.93 -2.63 15.10
CA GLU A 26 18.00 -2.85 16.09
C GLU A 26 17.66 -2.24 17.45
N LYS A 27 16.94 -1.11 17.45
CA LYS A 27 16.44 -0.43 18.65
C LYS A 27 15.14 -1.03 19.19
N LYS A 28 14.56 -2.03 18.52
CA LYS A 28 13.25 -2.64 18.85
C LYS A 28 12.11 -1.62 18.83
N MET A 29 12.22 -0.64 17.95
CA MET A 29 11.23 0.41 17.70
C MET A 29 10.36 -0.03 16.52
N GLU A 30 9.58 -1.10 16.76
CA GLU A 30 8.82 -1.80 15.71
C GLU A 30 7.77 -0.92 15.03
N SER A 31 7.14 -0.02 15.78
CA SER A 31 6.14 0.91 15.22
C SER A 31 6.79 1.86 14.22
N GLU A 32 7.94 2.43 14.56
CA GLU A 32 8.67 3.35 13.71
C GLU A 32 9.24 2.65 12.48
N ALA A 33 9.80 1.44 12.66
CA ALA A 33 10.26 0.63 11.54
C ALA A 33 9.11 0.37 10.53
N ARG A 34 7.91 0.01 11.02
CA ARG A 34 6.72 -0.21 10.17
C ARG A 34 6.28 1.03 9.41
N GLU A 35 6.34 2.22 10.01
CA GLU A 35 6.01 3.46 9.29
C GLU A 35 6.92 3.68 8.07
N PHE A 36 8.22 3.37 8.20
CA PHE A 36 9.15 3.46 7.08
C PHE A 36 8.97 2.33 6.06
N LYS A 37 8.61 1.11 6.50
CA LYS A 37 8.22 0.02 5.57
C LYS A 37 6.99 0.40 4.74
N LEU A 38 5.99 1.04 5.34
CA LEU A 38 4.82 1.56 4.61
C LEU A 38 5.24 2.57 3.53
N LEU A 39 6.17 3.46 3.84
CA LEU A 39 6.68 4.44 2.88
C LEU A 39 7.43 3.77 1.72
N ILE A 40 8.29 2.78 2.00
CA ILE A 40 8.97 1.98 0.96
C ILE A 40 7.94 1.32 0.05
N ALA A 41 6.92 0.68 0.62
CA ALA A 41 5.87 0.01 -0.15
C ALA A 41 5.11 0.99 -1.06
N GLN A 42 4.79 2.19 -0.56
CA GLN A 42 4.12 3.23 -1.35
C GLN A 42 4.98 3.73 -2.52
N VAL A 43 6.28 3.96 -2.29
CA VAL A 43 7.22 4.32 -3.36
C VAL A 43 7.29 3.22 -4.41
N LYS A 44 7.36 1.95 -4.00
CA LYS A 44 7.35 0.82 -4.94
C LYS A 44 6.10 0.76 -5.80
N VAL A 45 4.92 1.13 -5.26
CA VAL A 45 3.70 1.26 -6.06
C VAL A 45 3.83 2.38 -7.10
N MET A 46 4.44 3.52 -6.73
CA MET A 46 4.68 4.63 -7.66
C MET A 46 5.67 4.28 -8.78
N GLU A 47 6.62 3.40 -8.50
CA GLU A 47 7.58 2.86 -9.48
C GLU A 47 7.01 1.68 -10.29
N GLU A 48 5.72 1.36 -10.12
CA GLU A 48 5.06 0.18 -10.71
C GLU A 48 5.67 -1.18 -10.32
N ASP A 49 6.55 -1.22 -9.31
CA ASP A 49 7.03 -2.44 -8.65
C ASP A 49 5.95 -2.98 -7.70
N PHE A 50 4.83 -3.39 -8.29
CA PHE A 50 3.70 -3.98 -7.55
C PHE A 50 4.11 -5.24 -6.80
N SER A 51 5.06 -6.01 -7.34
CA SER A 51 5.53 -7.25 -6.71
C SER A 51 6.32 -6.98 -5.42
N GLY A 52 7.21 -5.99 -5.45
CA GLY A 52 7.96 -5.57 -4.27
C GLY A 52 7.07 -4.87 -3.26
N ALA A 53 6.14 -4.02 -3.71
CA ALA A 53 5.17 -3.37 -2.83
C ALA A 53 4.34 -4.40 -2.04
N LEU A 54 3.79 -5.41 -2.73
CA LEU A 54 3.00 -6.47 -2.09
C LEU A 54 3.82 -7.25 -1.04
N LYS A 55 5.09 -7.57 -1.32
CA LYS A 55 5.96 -8.25 -0.34
C LYS A 55 6.15 -7.44 0.94
N VAL A 56 6.37 -6.13 0.83
CA VAL A 56 6.54 -5.26 1.99
C VAL A 56 5.22 -5.13 2.76
N TYR A 57 4.08 -4.99 2.06
CA TYR A 57 2.78 -5.00 2.74
C TYR A 57 2.50 -6.32 3.47
N GLU A 58 2.83 -7.47 2.87
CA GLU A 58 2.71 -8.78 3.52
C GLU A 58 3.60 -8.93 4.76
N GLU A 59 4.77 -8.30 4.77
CA GLU A 59 5.64 -8.23 5.95
C GLU A 59 4.98 -7.42 7.07
N ILE A 60 4.46 -6.23 6.76
CA ILE A 60 3.75 -5.39 7.75
C ILE A 60 2.52 -6.12 8.30
N VAL A 61 1.77 -6.84 7.46
CA VAL A 61 0.62 -7.65 7.90
C VAL A 61 1.04 -8.76 8.87
N LYS A 62 2.22 -9.38 8.69
CA LYS A 62 2.73 -10.40 9.61
C LYS A 62 3.15 -9.80 10.95
N GLU A 63 3.69 -8.59 10.93
CA GLU A 63 4.15 -7.88 12.13
C GLU A 63 2.99 -7.28 12.94
N GLU A 64 2.01 -6.69 12.26
CA GLU A 64 0.86 -6.01 12.86
C GLU A 64 -0.43 -6.31 12.06
N PRO A 65 -1.08 -7.46 12.28
CA PRO A 65 -2.29 -7.84 11.55
C PRO A 65 -3.48 -6.91 11.77
N SER A 66 -3.47 -6.10 12.85
CA SER A 66 -4.51 -5.09 13.13
C SER A 66 -4.34 -3.80 12.34
N ASP A 67 -3.20 -3.59 11.70
CA ASP A 67 -2.98 -2.40 10.87
C ASP A 67 -3.83 -2.52 9.61
N PHE A 68 -4.85 -1.66 9.48
CA PHE A 68 -5.74 -1.67 8.32
C PHE A 68 -5.06 -1.15 7.03
N ARG A 69 -3.95 -0.39 7.14
CA ARG A 69 -3.34 0.34 6.02
C ARG A 69 -2.77 -0.60 4.95
N PRO A 70 -2.00 -1.65 5.27
CA PRO A 70 -1.52 -2.61 4.27
C PRO A 70 -2.66 -3.24 3.47
N TYR A 71 -3.77 -3.63 4.11
CA TYR A 71 -4.91 -4.23 3.42
C TYR A 71 -5.55 -3.26 2.41
N LEU A 72 -5.74 -2.00 2.80
CA LEU A 72 -6.24 -0.98 1.86
C LEU A 72 -5.30 -0.83 0.66
N CYS A 73 -4.00 -0.72 0.91
CA CYS A 73 -2.99 -0.53 -0.14
C CYS A 73 -2.86 -1.77 -1.03
N GLN A 74 -2.85 -2.98 -0.48
CA GLN A 74 -2.83 -4.23 -1.25
C GLN A 74 -4.07 -4.34 -2.13
N GLY A 75 -5.26 -3.97 -1.62
CA GLY A 75 -6.48 -3.93 -2.43
C GLY A 75 -6.37 -3.00 -3.64
N VAL A 76 -5.76 -1.82 -3.46
CA VAL A 76 -5.46 -0.89 -4.56
C VAL A 76 -4.45 -1.50 -5.54
N VAL A 77 -3.37 -2.13 -5.07
CA VAL A 77 -2.37 -2.75 -5.94
C VAL A 77 -2.96 -3.91 -6.74
N TYR A 78 -3.75 -4.79 -6.13
CA TYR A 78 -4.43 -5.88 -6.84
C TYR A 78 -5.44 -5.35 -7.85
N THR A 79 -6.10 -4.23 -7.54
CA THR A 79 -6.98 -3.53 -8.47
C THR A 79 -6.22 -3.05 -9.72
N LEU A 80 -5.03 -2.45 -9.55
CA LEU A 80 -4.15 -2.04 -10.66
C LEU A 80 -3.71 -3.24 -11.50
N LEU A 81 -3.47 -4.39 -10.86
CA LEU A 81 -3.12 -5.66 -11.51
C LEU A 81 -4.32 -6.39 -12.14
N ARG A 82 -5.54 -5.85 -12.06
CA ARG A 82 -6.80 -6.49 -12.50
C ARG A 82 -7.07 -7.85 -11.83
N LYS A 83 -6.56 -8.03 -10.62
CA LYS A 83 -6.75 -9.19 -9.76
C LYS A 83 -7.92 -8.94 -8.81
N ASN A 84 -9.13 -9.01 -9.36
CA ASN A 84 -10.34 -8.51 -8.70
C ASN A 84 -10.67 -9.28 -7.43
N ASP A 85 -10.54 -10.61 -7.44
CA ASP A 85 -10.83 -11.45 -6.29
C ASP A 85 -9.87 -11.18 -5.13
N GLU A 86 -8.58 -11.01 -5.44
CA GLU A 86 -7.57 -10.64 -4.45
C GLU A 86 -7.82 -9.22 -3.92
N ALA A 87 -8.18 -8.26 -4.79
CA ALA A 87 -8.48 -6.90 -4.38
C ALA A 87 -9.66 -6.85 -3.39
N GLU A 88 -10.76 -7.54 -3.69
CA GLU A 88 -11.94 -7.54 -2.84
C GLU A 88 -11.65 -8.18 -1.47
N LYS A 89 -10.88 -9.27 -1.42
CA LYS A 89 -10.43 -9.88 -0.16
C LYS A 89 -9.70 -8.88 0.73
N GLN A 90 -8.79 -8.08 0.16
CA GLN A 90 -8.08 -7.09 0.96
C GLN A 90 -8.97 -5.93 1.40
N PHE A 91 -9.90 -5.49 0.55
CA PHE A 91 -10.87 -4.47 0.94
C PHE A 91 -11.85 -4.94 2.03
N GLU A 92 -12.19 -6.23 2.05
CA GLU A 92 -12.96 -6.83 3.15
C GLU A 92 -12.20 -6.76 4.48
N GLU A 93 -10.93 -7.14 4.51
CA GLU A 93 -10.10 -7.03 5.72
C GLU A 93 -9.93 -5.58 6.17
N TYR A 94 -9.65 -4.65 5.24
CA TYR A 94 -9.62 -3.22 5.55
C TYR A 94 -10.90 -2.73 6.25
N ARG A 95 -12.08 -3.11 5.74
CA ARG A 95 -13.37 -2.68 6.31
C ARG A 95 -13.62 -3.25 7.71
N LYS A 96 -13.08 -4.43 8.03
CA LYS A 96 -13.17 -5.02 9.38
C LYS A 96 -12.30 -4.26 10.38
N LEU A 97 -11.11 -3.81 9.95
CA LEU A 97 -10.08 -3.25 10.83
C LEU A 97 -10.16 -1.72 10.99
N VAL A 98 -10.67 -1.00 10.00
CA VAL A 98 -10.69 0.48 10.04
C VAL A 98 -11.64 1.00 11.14
N PRO A 99 -11.15 1.83 12.10
CA PRO A 99 -11.97 2.39 13.17
C PRO A 99 -13.17 3.18 12.63
N GLU A 100 -14.34 3.04 13.25
CA GLU A 100 -15.57 3.70 12.80
C GLU A 100 -15.45 5.24 12.74
N ASN A 101 -14.72 5.82 13.69
CA ASN A 101 -14.46 7.25 13.78
C ASN A 101 -13.23 7.72 12.98
N HIS A 102 -12.60 6.84 12.18
CA HIS A 102 -11.44 7.23 11.40
C HIS A 102 -11.83 8.32 10.37
N PRO A 103 -11.13 9.47 10.33
CA PRO A 103 -11.57 10.66 9.59
C PRO A 103 -11.78 10.42 8.09
N TYR A 104 -11.06 9.45 7.53
CA TYR A 104 -11.12 9.11 6.10
C TYR A 104 -11.86 7.80 5.81
N LYS A 105 -12.48 7.15 6.80
CA LYS A 105 -13.14 5.84 6.60
C LYS A 105 -14.15 5.88 5.45
N LYS A 106 -15.07 6.86 5.49
CA LYS A 106 -16.10 7.03 4.45
C LYS A 106 -15.49 7.26 3.07
N TYR A 107 -14.46 8.10 2.97
CA TYR A 107 -13.76 8.36 1.71
C TYR A 107 -13.17 7.09 1.12
N PHE A 108 -12.46 6.29 1.92
CA PHE A 108 -11.88 5.03 1.48
C PHE A 108 -12.96 3.98 1.16
N GLU A 109 -14.04 3.89 1.93
CA GLU A 109 -15.15 2.97 1.63
C GLU A 109 -15.83 3.30 0.31
N ASP A 110 -16.12 4.58 0.05
CA ASP A 110 -16.74 5.01 -1.19
C ASP A 110 -15.82 4.69 -2.39
N ASN A 111 -14.52 4.95 -2.24
CA ASN A 111 -13.54 4.67 -3.30
C ASN A 111 -13.33 3.17 -3.53
N THR A 112 -13.19 2.36 -2.48
CA THR A 112 -13.05 0.90 -2.64
C THR A 112 -14.28 0.30 -3.32
N LYS A 113 -15.49 0.73 -2.98
CA LYS A 113 -16.73 0.30 -3.69
C LYS A 113 -16.76 0.74 -5.15
N ILE A 114 -16.31 1.96 -5.45
CA ILE A 114 -16.19 2.44 -6.84
C ILE A 114 -15.20 1.56 -7.62
N LEU A 115 -14.05 1.23 -7.02
CA LEU A 115 -13.06 0.35 -7.62
C LEU A 115 -13.66 -1.03 -7.89
N SER A 116 -14.24 -1.70 -6.88
CA SER A 116 -14.87 -3.02 -7.05
C SER A 116 -15.95 -3.00 -8.14
N LYS A 117 -16.82 -1.99 -8.19
CA LYS A 117 -17.85 -1.85 -9.22
C LYS A 117 -17.30 -1.58 -10.62
N LYS A 118 -16.19 -0.85 -10.74
CA LYS A 118 -15.50 -0.63 -12.02
C LYS A 118 -14.82 -1.93 -12.50
N LEU A 119 -14.28 -2.71 -11.57
CA LEU A 119 -13.69 -4.02 -11.84
C LEU A 119 -14.73 -5.01 -12.39
N GLU A 120 -15.93 -5.06 -11.81
CA GLU A 120 -17.06 -5.88 -12.29
C GLU A 120 -17.50 -5.52 -13.73
N LYS A 121 -17.32 -4.26 -14.13
CA LYS A 121 -17.73 -3.73 -15.44
C LYS A 121 -16.65 -3.82 -16.52
N GLY A 122 -15.50 -4.43 -16.24
CA GLY A 122 -14.47 -4.70 -17.24
C GLY A 122 -13.40 -3.62 -17.41
N GLY A 123 -13.32 -2.61 -16.53
CA GLY A 123 -12.17 -1.71 -16.55
C GLY A 123 -12.21 -0.50 -15.63
N ILE A 124 -11.06 -0.22 -15.02
CA ILE A 124 -10.68 1.12 -14.61
C ILE A 124 -9.98 1.72 -15.83
N GLU A 125 -10.71 2.46 -16.65
CA GLU A 125 -10.05 3.30 -17.65
C GLU A 125 -9.23 4.34 -16.88
N ALA A 126 -7.92 4.32 -17.07
CA ALA A 126 -7.04 5.39 -16.66
C ALA A 126 -7.43 6.62 -17.49
N SER A 127 -8.31 7.46 -16.94
CA SER A 127 -8.45 8.82 -17.45
C SER A 127 -7.17 9.55 -17.06
N ILE A 128 -6.19 9.56 -17.97
CA ILE A 128 -5.07 10.48 -17.97
C ILE A 128 -5.58 11.84 -18.43
#